data_AF-A0AAU9P335-F1
#
_entry.id   AF-A0AAU9P335-F1
#
_cell.length_a   1.000
_cell.length_b   1.000
_cell.length_c   1.000
_cell.angle_alpha   90.00
_cell.angle_beta   90.00
_cell.angle_gamma   90.00
#
_symmetry.space_group_name_H-M   'P 1'
#
loop_
_entity.id
_entity.type
_entity.pdbx_description
1 polymer ?
#
loop_
_entity_poly.entity_id
_entity_poly.type
_entity_poly.pdbx_seq_one_letter_code
_entity_poly.pdbx_strand_id
1 'polypeptide(L)'
;MRRHALDSFVNRIPFHRFRVYLLQRISRFIFGLEQAEALICKMDLKARSLKPNVKAVLLAKLRECKSDLNNLKSEVKRLASDNINQAARDDLLESRMIDASLRTIRG
;
A
#
# COMPACT_ATOMS: atom_id res chain seq x y z
N MET A 1 -39.99 -6.12 4.28
CA MET A 1 -38.79 -6.12 3.40
C MET A 1 -37.71 -5.09 3.74
N ARG A 2 -37.99 -3.92 4.36
CA ARG A 2 -36.96 -2.86 4.58
C ARG A 2 -35.88 -3.14 5.66
N ARG A 3 -36.10 -4.06 6.60
CA ARG A 3 -35.15 -4.34 7.71
C ARG A 3 -33.86 -5.05 7.26
N HIS A 4 -33.96 -5.97 6.28
CA HIS A 4 -32.80 -6.70 5.77
C HIS A 4 -31.81 -5.83 4.97
N ALA A 5 -32.31 -4.76 4.33
CA ALA A 5 -31.47 -3.84 3.57
C ALA A 5 -30.65 -2.90 4.48
N LEU A 6 -31.19 -2.52 5.63
CA LEU A 6 -30.49 -1.70 6.62
C LEU A 6 -29.42 -2.50 7.37
N ASP A 7 -29.67 -3.78 7.69
CA ASP A 7 -28.65 -4.63 8.33
C ASP A 7 -27.43 -4.88 7.42
N SER A 8 -27.63 -5.06 6.11
CA SER A 8 -26.50 -5.15 5.15
C SER A 8 -25.72 -3.83 5.02
N PHE A 9 -26.39 -2.68 5.18
CA PHE A 9 -25.74 -1.36 5.11
C PHE A 9 -24.98 -1.05 6.41
N VAL A 10 -25.59 -1.27 7.58
CA VAL A 10 -25.00 -1.00 8.89
C VAL A 10 -23.79 -1.92 9.15
N ASN A 11 -23.83 -3.18 8.70
CA ASN A 11 -22.68 -4.10 8.82
C ASN A 11 -21.54 -3.80 7.82
N ARG A 12 -21.73 -2.97 6.79
CA ARG A 12 -20.66 -2.55 5.85
C ARG A 12 -19.86 -1.34 6.31
N ILE A 13 -20.44 -0.46 7.12
CA ILE A 13 -19.79 0.74 7.65
C ILE A 13 -18.49 0.43 8.43
N PRO A 14 -18.41 -0.61 9.29
CA PRO A 14 -17.17 -0.96 10.00
C PRO A 14 -16.05 -1.39 9.04
N PHE A 15 -16.35 -2.19 8.03
CA PHE A 15 -15.38 -2.63 7.03
C PHE A 15 -14.89 -1.47 6.15
N HIS A 16 -15.78 -0.55 5.76
CA HIS A 16 -15.39 0.64 5.01
C HIS A 16 -14.42 1.52 5.81
N ARG A 17 -14.72 1.83 7.08
CA ARG A 17 -13.81 2.60 7.94
C ARG A 17 -12.46 1.89 8.14
N PHE A 18 -12.49 0.58 8.34
CA PHE A 18 -11.27 -0.21 8.45
C PHE A 18 -10.44 -0.16 7.16
N ARG A 19 -11.07 -0.29 6.00
CA ARG A 19 -10.41 -0.16 4.69
C ARG A 19 -9.80 1.23 4.47
N VAL A 20 -10.54 2.30 4.76
CA VAL A 20 -10.01 3.67 4.67
C VAL A 20 -8.81 3.88 5.60
N TYR A 21 -8.90 3.39 6.85
CA TYR A 21 -7.78 3.46 7.80
C TYR A 21 -6.56 2.68 7.31
N LEU A 22 -6.76 1.46 6.78
CA LEU A 22 -5.69 0.63 6.24
C LEU A 22 -5.00 1.30 5.03
N LEU A 23 -5.78 1.83 4.09
CA LEU A 23 -5.25 2.56 2.93
C LEU A 23 -4.45 3.79 3.36
N GLN A 24 -4.97 4.57 4.32
CA GLN A 24 -4.26 5.75 4.84
C GLN A 24 -2.92 5.36 5.49
N ARG A 25 -2.89 4.24 6.24
CA ARG A 25 -1.64 3.72 6.82
C ARG A 25 -0.64 3.29 5.76
N ILE A 26 -1.09 2.61 4.70
CA ILE A 26 -0.25 2.20 3.58
C ILE A 26 0.31 3.42 2.84
N SER A 27 -0.53 4.41 2.52
CA SER A 27 -0.08 5.66 1.86
C SER A 27 0.95 6.42 2.69
N ARG A 28 0.75 6.52 4.01
CA ARG A 28 1.75 7.12 4.91
C ARG A 28 3.08 6.36 4.89
N PHE A 29 3.04 5.03 4.84
CA PHE A 29 4.24 4.21 4.78
C PHE A 29 4.99 4.43 3.46
N ILE A 30 4.28 4.42 2.33
CA ILE A 30 4.85 4.70 1.00
C ILE A 30 5.51 6.09 0.96
N PHE A 31 4.81 7.11 1.46
CA PHE A 31 5.37 8.46 1.56
C PHE A 31 6.63 8.52 2.44
N GLY A 32 6.67 7.74 3.52
CA GLY A 32 7.89 7.58 4.35
C GLY A 32 9.06 6.97 3.57
N LEU A 33 8.80 5.96 2.74
CA LEU A 33 9.82 5.34 1.89
C LEU A 33 10.38 6.31 0.85
N GLU A 34 9.53 7.13 0.23
CA GLU A 34 9.96 8.15 -0.73
C GLU A 34 10.84 9.22 -0.07
N GLN A 35 10.47 9.66 1.14
CA GLN A 35 11.29 10.60 1.91
C GLN A 35 12.64 9.99 2.30
N ALA A 36 12.67 8.71 2.69
CA ALA A 36 13.92 8.00 2.99
C ALA A 36 14.83 7.91 1.76
N GLU A 37 14.27 7.60 0.60
CA GLU A 37 15.02 7.56 -0.67
C GLU A 37 15.62 8.92 -1.02
N ALA A 38 14.83 9.99 -0.92
CA ALA A 38 15.31 11.34 -1.15
C ALA A 38 16.45 11.73 -0.18
N LEU A 39 16.35 11.33 1.08
CA LEU A 39 17.38 11.57 2.09
C LEU A 39 18.67 10.81 1.77
N ILE A 40 18.58 9.53 1.39
CA ILE A 40 19.74 8.72 0.97
C ILE A 40 20.44 9.38 -0.23
N CYS A 41 19.70 9.81 -1.25
CA CYS A 41 20.26 10.53 -2.40
C CYS A 41 20.97 11.82 -1.98
N LYS A 42 20.38 12.61 -1.07
CA LYS A 42 21.00 13.82 -0.53
C LYS A 42 22.28 13.51 0.26
N MET A 43 22.30 12.42 1.02
CA MET A 43 23.48 11.98 1.76
C MET A 43 24.59 11.49 0.83
N ASP A 44 24.26 10.79 -0.26
CA ASP A 44 25.22 10.36 -1.28
C ASP A 44 25.93 11.55 -1.93
N LEU A 45 25.17 12.58 -2.32
CA LEU A 45 25.74 13.82 -2.85
C LEU A 45 26.67 14.51 -1.84
N LYS A 46 26.27 14.60 -0.57
CA LYS A 46 27.12 15.18 0.48
C LYS A 46 28.39 14.35 0.73
N ALA A 47 28.27 13.03 0.74
CA ALA A 47 29.40 12.12 0.98
C ALA A 47 30.47 12.24 -0.12
N ARG A 48 30.08 12.54 -1.37
CA ARG A 48 31.01 12.70 -2.50
C ARG A 48 32.00 13.85 -2.32
N SER A 49 31.63 14.88 -1.55
CA SER A 49 32.46 16.06 -1.27
C SER A 49 33.37 15.88 -0.04
N LEU A 50 33.30 14.74 0.64
CA LEU A 50 34.14 14.47 1.81
C LEU A 50 35.52 13.95 1.44
N LYS A 51 36.44 14.00 2.40
CA LYS A 51 37.80 13.43 2.29
C LYS A 51 37.73 11.92 1.98
N PRO A 52 38.69 11.37 1.21
CA PRO A 52 38.65 9.99 0.74
C PRO A 52 38.45 8.93 1.83
N ASN A 53 39.09 9.10 2.98
CA ASN A 53 39.02 8.17 4.12
C ASN A 53 37.60 7.99 4.67
N VAL A 54 36.84 9.06 4.84
CA VAL A 54 35.47 9.03 5.36
C VAL A 54 34.46 8.77 4.23
N LYS A 55 34.73 9.32 3.03
CA LYS A 55 33.90 9.17 1.83
C LYS A 55 33.68 7.70 1.47
N ALA A 56 34.75 6.90 1.42
CA ALA A 56 34.66 5.50 1.02
C ALA A 56 33.72 4.70 1.94
N VAL A 57 33.87 4.86 3.26
CA VAL A 57 33.06 4.18 4.27
C VAL A 57 31.59 4.60 4.19
N LEU A 58 31.31 5.90 4.06
CA LEU A 58 29.94 6.40 3.99
C LEU A 58 29.24 5.99 2.70
N LEU A 59 29.94 6.01 1.55
CA LEU A 59 29.36 5.56 0.28
C LEU A 59 29.04 4.07 0.29
N ALA A 60 29.85 3.25 0.97
CA ALA A 60 29.54 1.82 1.13
C ALA A 60 28.23 1.63 1.91
N LYS A 61 28.09 2.29 3.07
CA LYS A 61 26.86 2.25 3.89
C LYS A 61 25.64 2.75 3.13
N LEU A 62 25.77 3.84 2.36
CA LEU A 62 24.66 4.39 1.58
C LEU A 62 24.21 3.46 0.45
N ARG A 63 25.12 2.69 -0.16
CA ARG A 63 24.76 1.67 -1.17
C ARG A 63 23.97 0.52 -0.55
N GLU A 64 24.38 0.06 0.63
CA GLU A 64 23.65 -0.96 1.40
C GLU A 64 22.25 -0.45 1.76
N CYS A 65 22.14 0.73 2.40
CA CYS A 65 20.84 1.31 2.73
C CYS A 65 19.93 1.49 1.50
N LYS A 66 20.50 1.85 0.33
CA LYS A 66 19.73 1.96 -0.91
C LYS A 66 19.22 0.60 -1.40
N SER A 67 20.02 -0.46 -1.26
CA SER A 67 19.62 -1.82 -1.61
C SER A 67 18.49 -2.31 -0.70
N ASP A 68 18.65 -2.16 0.61
CA ASP A 68 17.64 -2.54 1.60
C ASP A 68 16.32 -1.79 1.39
N LEU A 69 16.41 -0.48 1.12
CA LEU A 69 15.22 0.32 0.84
C LEU A 69 14.51 -0.14 -0.44
N ASN A 70 15.26 -0.52 -1.48
CA ASN A 70 14.68 -1.06 -2.72
C ASN A 70 13.98 -2.40 -2.46
N ASN A 71 14.58 -3.27 -1.67
CA ASN A 71 13.97 -4.53 -1.26
C ASN A 71 12.66 -4.27 -0.50
N LEU A 72 12.68 -3.38 0.50
CA LEU A 72 11.50 -3.01 1.27
C LEU A 72 10.39 -2.40 0.39
N LYS A 73 10.74 -1.49 -0.54
CA LYS A 73 9.79 -0.93 -1.51
C LYS A 73 9.16 -2.02 -2.37
N SER A 74 9.93 -3.02 -2.79
CA SER A 74 9.43 -4.15 -3.58
C SER A 74 8.46 -5.03 -2.80
N GLU A 75 8.75 -5.31 -1.53
CA GLU A 75 7.87 -6.10 -0.65
C GLU A 75 6.56 -5.37 -0.40
N VAL A 76 6.62 -4.06 -0.15
CA VAL A 76 5.43 -3.22 0.08
C VAL A 76 4.57 -3.13 -1.17
N LYS A 77 5.19 -2.99 -2.36
CA LYS A 77 4.45 -3.07 -3.63
C LYS A 77 3.74 -4.41 -3.77
N ARG A 78 4.42 -5.51 -3.47
CA ARG A 78 3.83 -6.86 -3.53
C ARG A 78 2.63 -7.00 -2.59
N LEU A 79 2.76 -6.57 -1.34
CA LEU A 79 1.68 -6.56 -0.35
C LEU A 79 0.50 -5.66 -0.77
N ALA A 80 0.80 -4.48 -1.33
CA ALA A 80 -0.22 -3.56 -1.84
C ALA A 80 -0.94 -4.13 -3.08
N SER A 81 -0.21 -4.73 -4.01
CA SER A 81 -0.75 -5.37 -5.21
C SER A 81 -1.59 -6.61 -4.88
N ASP A 82 -1.15 -7.45 -3.95
CA ASP A 82 -1.94 -8.60 -3.49
C ASP A 82 -3.27 -8.15 -2.87
N ASN A 83 -3.26 -7.05 -2.11
CA ASN A 83 -4.47 -6.43 -1.57
C ASN A 83 -5.36 -5.80 -2.66
N ILE A 84 -4.78 -5.18 -3.69
CA ILE A 84 -5.53 -4.62 -4.84
C ILE A 84 -6.17 -5.75 -5.66
N ASN A 85 -5.45 -6.84 -5.88
CA ASN A 85 -5.96 -8.02 -6.58
C ASN A 85 -7.10 -8.69 -5.78
N GLN A 86 -6.99 -8.73 -4.45
CA GLN A 86 -8.05 -9.21 -3.58
C GLN A 86 -9.26 -8.27 -3.62
N ALA A 87 -9.05 -6.96 -3.54
CA ALA A 87 -10.13 -5.97 -3.65
C ALA A 87 -10.86 -6.05 -5.00
N ALA A 88 -10.15 -6.18 -6.11
CA ALA A 88 -10.75 -6.35 -7.44
C ALA A 88 -11.54 -7.66 -7.56
N ARG A 89 -11.07 -8.74 -6.90
CA ARG A 89 -11.80 -10.00 -6.82
C ARG A 89 -13.07 -9.88 -5.98
N ASP A 90 -13.00 -9.21 -4.83
CA ASP A 90 -14.16 -8.99 -3.96
C ASP A 90 -15.22 -8.12 -4.67
N ASP A 91 -14.81 -7.05 -5.36
CA ASP A 91 -15.70 -6.19 -6.15
C ASP A 91 -16.37 -6.95 -7.32
N LEU A 92 -15.63 -7.81 -8.01
CA LEU A 92 -16.16 -8.68 -9.06
C LEU A 92 -17.17 -9.70 -8.49
N LEU A 93 -16.84 -10.30 -7.34
CA LEU A 93 -17.67 -11.30 -6.69
C LEU A 93 -18.97 -10.65 -6.17
N GLU A 94 -18.88 -9.44 -5.64
CA GLU A 94 -20.02 -8.63 -5.23
C GLU A 94 -20.93 -8.28 -6.43
N SER A 95 -20.36 -7.82 -7.54
CA SER A 95 -21.10 -7.55 -8.78
C SER A 95 -21.84 -8.80 -9.28
N ARG A 96 -21.19 -9.97 -9.22
CA ARG A 96 -21.79 -11.26 -9.60
C ARG A 96 -22.95 -11.67 -8.70
N MET A 97 -22.86 -11.39 -7.39
CA MET A 97 -23.94 -11.68 -6.43
C MET A 97 -25.15 -10.76 -6.61
N ILE A 98 -24.91 -9.49 -6.94
CA ILE A 98 -25.96 -8.53 -7.28
C ILE A 98 -26.70 -8.98 -8.54
N ASP A 99 -25.97 -9.39 -9.58
CA ASP A 99 -26.55 -9.89 -10.83
C ASP A 99 -27.39 -11.17 -10.63
N ALA A 100 -26.92 -12.10 -9.79
CA ALA A 100 -27.68 -13.29 -9.43
C ALA A 100 -28.99 -12.93 -8.70
N SER A 101 -28.92 -12.01 -7.74
CA SER A 101 -30.09 -11.56 -6.98
C SER A 101 -31.10 -10.82 -7.87
N LEU A 102 -30.61 -10.02 -8.83
CA LEU A 102 -31.46 -9.33 -9.80
C LEU A 102 -32.19 -10.28 -10.75
N ARG A 103 -31.61 -11.44 -11.10
CA ARG A 103 -32.30 -12.48 -11.87
C ARG A 103 -33.38 -13.18 -11.06
N THR A 104 -33.12 -13.45 -9.78
CA THR A 104 -34.10 -14.10 -8.89
C THR A 104 -35.31 -13.23 -8.59
N ILE A 105 -35.18 -11.90 -8.61
CA ILE A 105 -36.31 -10.98 -8.38
C ILE A 105 -37.14 -10.77 -9.66
N ARG A 106 -36.59 -11.08 -10.84
CA ARG A 106 -37.25 -10.90 -12.15
C ARG A 106 -37.89 -12.17 -12.72
N GLY A 107 -37.76 -13.32 -12.07
CA GLY A 107 -38.44 -14.57 -12.40
C GLY A 107 -39.52 -14.89 -11.38
#